data_AF-A0A844H0C5-F1
#
_entry.id   AF-A0A844H0C5-F1
#
_cell.length_a   1.000
_cell.length_b   1.000
_cell.length_c   1.000
_cell.angle_alpha   90.00
_cell.angle_beta   90.00
_cell.angle_gamma   90.00
#
_symmetry.space_group_name_H-M   'P 1'
#
loop_
_entity.id
_entity.type
_entity.pdbx_description
1 polymer ?
#
loop_
_entity_poly.entity_id
_entity_poly.type
_entity_poly.pdbx_seq_one_letter_code
_entity_poly.pdbx_strand_id
1 'polypeptide(L)' 'MTTSLKDTLLGCRKRLREGARLMIGVPDYDTYVAHMREAHPGHPVMSYAEFFRERQSARYGEGSTRGFRCC' A
#
# COMPACT_ATOMS: atom_id res chain seq x y z
N MET A 1 -30.84 -11.70 15.79
CA MET A 1 -29.52 -11.14 15.43
C MET A 1 -29.74 -9.76 14.82
N THR A 2 -29.83 -8.71 15.63
CA THR A 2 -30.04 -7.34 15.15
C THR A 2 -28.69 -6.65 15.03
N THR A 3 -28.07 -6.74 13.86
CA THR A 3 -26.83 -6.02 13.54
C THR A 3 -27.10 -4.52 13.63
N SER A 4 -26.36 -3.80 14.47
CA SER A 4 -26.58 -2.38 14.75
C SER A 4 -26.26 -1.51 13.53
N LEU A 5 -27.05 -0.47 13.28
CA LEU A 5 -26.87 0.48 12.17
C LEU A 5 -25.46 1.08 12.14
N LYS A 6 -24.85 1.25 13.32
CA LYS A 6 -23.48 1.76 13.49
C LYS A 6 -22.42 0.79 12.99
N ASP A 7 -22.63 -0.52 13.17
CA ASP A 7 -21.72 -1.57 12.71
C ASP A 7 -21.74 -1.68 11.18
N THR A 8 -22.93 -1.56 10.58
CA THR A 8 -23.10 -1.49 9.13
C THR A 8 -22.40 -0.26 8.54
N LEU A 9 -22.52 0.90 9.19
CA LEU A 9 -21.87 2.14 8.76
C LEU A 9 -20.34 2.05 8.85
N LEU A 10 -19.82 1.48 9.94
CA LEU A 10 -18.39 1.23 10.14
C LEU A 10 -17.81 0.26 9.09
N GLY A 11 -18.56 -0.79 8.76
CA GLY A 11 -18.23 -1.74 7.69
C GLY A 11 -18.18 -1.08 6.31
N CYS A 12 -19.17 -0.25 5.96
CA CYS A 12 -19.17 0.52 4.72
C CYS A 12 -17.97 1.47 4.62
N ARG A 13 -17.58 2.15 5.70
CA ARG A 13 -16.40 3.02 5.74
C ARG A 13 -15.10 2.25 5.45
N LYS A 14 -14.95 1.03 5.97
CA LYS A 14 -13.78 0.17 5.70
C LYS A 14 -13.73 -0.24 4.22
N ARG A 15 -14.86 -0.70 3.68
CA ARG A 15 -15.00 -1.12 2.26
C ARG A 15 -14.73 0.03 1.29
N LEU A 16 -15.25 1.23 1.57
CA LEU A 16 -15.00 2.42 0.75
C LEU A 16 -13.53 2.86 0.78
N ARG A 17 -12.87 2.77 1.94
CA ARG A 17 -11.43 3.05 2.07
C ARG A 17 -10.57 2.05 1.29
N GLU A 18 -10.93 0.77 1.34
CA GLU A 18 -10.28 -0.28 0.53
C GLU A 18 -10.48 -0.03 -0.97
N GLY A 19 -11.71 0.30 -1.41
CA GLY A 19 -12.01 0.64 -2.80
C GLY A 19 -11.28 1.89 -3.29
N ALA A 20 -11.20 2.94 -2.47
CA ALA A 20 -10.46 4.16 -2.81
C ALA A 20 -8.95 3.91 -2.93
N ARG A 21 -8.37 3.06 -2.06
CA ARG A 21 -6.95 2.67 -2.16
C ARG A 21 -6.66 1.90 -3.45
N LEU A 22 -7.58 1.03 -3.87
CA LEU A 22 -7.46 0.32 -5.15
C LEU A 22 -7.55 1.28 -6.35
N MET A 23 -8.47 2.27 -6.31
CA MET A 23 -8.65 3.22 -7.42
C MET A 23 -7.50 4.23 -7.57
N ILE A 24 -6.89 4.64 -6.46
CA ILE A 24 -5.81 5.65 -6.49
C ILE A 24 -4.48 5.03 -6.96
N GLY A 25 -4.34 3.69 -6.89
CA GLY A 25 -3.11 3.00 -7.30
C GLY A 25 -1.88 3.41 -6.48
N VAL A 26 -2.08 4.07 -5.34
CA VAL A 26 -1.02 4.48 -4.42
C VAL A 26 -1.03 3.49 -3.26
N PRO A 27 -0.09 2.52 -3.25
CA PRO A 27 0.10 1.68 -2.09
C PRO A 27 0.55 2.58 -0.94
N ASP A 28 -0.26 2.57 0.11
CA ASP A 28 0.14 3.08 1.41
C ASP A 28 1.29 2.21 1.97
N TYR A 29 2.14 2.79 2.81
CA TYR A 29 3.30 2.10 3.34
C TYR A 29 2.92 0.86 4.16
N ASP A 30 1.83 0.92 4.94
CA ASP A 30 1.37 -0.25 5.71
C ASP A 30 0.91 -1.38 4.78
N THR A 31 0.26 -1.04 3.66
CA THR A 31 -0.13 -2.00 2.63
C THR A 31 1.10 -2.64 1.97
N TYR A 32 2.14 -1.87 1.69
CA TYR A 32 3.41 -2.38 1.18
C TYR A 32 4.09 -3.32 2.20
N VAL A 33 4.14 -2.94 3.48
CA VAL A 33 4.71 -3.77 4.55
C VAL A 33 3.93 -5.07 4.71
N ALA A 34 2.59 -5.02 4.70
CA ALA A 34 1.74 -6.20 4.76
C ALA A 34 2.01 -7.13 3.57
N HIS A 35 2.05 -6.58 2.35
CA HIS A 35 2.37 -7.33 1.14
C HIS A 35 3.76 -7.96 1.20
N MET A 36 4.79 -7.22 1.64
CA MET A 36 6.15 -7.76 1.78
C MET A 36 6.22 -8.88 2.80
N ARG A 37 5.48 -8.78 3.90
CA ARG A 37 5.42 -9.83 4.93
C ARG A 37 4.70 -11.09 4.44
N GLU A 38 3.66 -10.93 3.62
CA GLU A 38 2.87 -12.06 3.09
C GLU A 38 3.53 -12.71 1.87
N ALA A 39 4.00 -11.91 0.91
CA ALA A 39 4.56 -12.39 -0.36
C ALA A 39 6.07 -12.68 -0.29
N HIS A 40 6.82 -11.98 0.57
CA HIS A 40 8.27 -12.12 0.68
C HIS A 40 8.73 -12.28 2.14
N PRO A 41 8.29 -13.33 2.87
CA PRO A 41 8.70 -13.60 4.24
C PRO A 41 10.20 -13.93 4.30
N GLY A 42 11.02 -12.90 4.52
CA GLY A 42 12.48 -13.02 4.56
C GLY A 42 13.23 -11.87 3.88
N HIS A 43 12.55 -11.05 3.07
CA HIS A 43 13.17 -9.83 2.54
C HIS A 43 13.01 -8.67 3.52
N PRO A 44 14.07 -7.85 3.71
CA PRO A 44 13.96 -6.63 4.49
C PRO A 44 12.99 -5.65 3.83
N VAL A 45 12.08 -5.12 4.63
CA VAL A 45 11.10 -4.11 4.18
C VAL A 45 11.80 -2.75 4.13
N MET A 46 11.66 -2.02 3.02
CA MET A 46 12.21 -0.67 2.88
C MET A 46 11.66 0.27 3.95
N SER A 47 12.44 1.25 4.37
CA SER A 47 11.93 2.32 5.24
C SER A 47 10.93 3.22 4.49
N TYR A 48 10.09 3.95 5.22
CA TYR A 48 9.11 4.87 4.64
C TYR A 48 9.76 5.88 3.66
N ALA A 49 10.92 6.43 4.03
CA ALA A 49 11.63 7.38 3.19
C ALA A 49 12.16 6.75 1.89
N GLU A 50 12.65 5.51 1.95
CA GLU A 50 13.10 4.76 0.78
C GLU A 50 11.93 4.44 -0.14
N PHE A 51 10.82 3.94 0.42
CA PHE A 51 9.59 3.68 -0.32
C PHE A 51 9.07 4.94 -1.01
N PHE A 52 9.04 6.08 -0.31
CA PHE A 52 8.55 7.34 -0.88
C PHE A 52 9.47 7.87 -1.99
N ARG A 53 10.80 7.76 -1.83
CA ARG A 53 11.75 8.11 -2.89
C ARG A 53 11.62 7.19 -4.10
N GLU A 54 11.46 5.89 -3.89
CA GLU A 54 11.28 4.91 -4.97
C GLU A 54 9.98 5.18 -5.75
N ARG A 55 8.88 5.51 -5.08
CA ARG A 55 7.62 5.86 -5.75
C ARG A 55 7.71 7.17 -6.52
N GLN A 56 8.44 8.15 -6.00
CA GLN A 56 8.70 9.39 -6.70
C GLN A 56 9.61 9.17 -7.92
N SER A 57 10.69 8.39 -7.79
CA SER A 57 11.59 8.09 -8.91
C SER A 57 10.88 7.28 -10.00
N ALA A 58 10.03 6.32 -9.62
CA ALA A 58 9.21 5.55 -10.55
C ALA A 58 8.19 6.41 -11.32
N ARG A 59 7.70 7.51 -10.71
CA ARG A 59 6.67 8.37 -11.30
C ARG A 59 7.22 9.59 -12.03
N TYR A 60 8.33 10.15 -11.55
CA TYR A 60 8.90 11.42 -12.03
C TYR A 60 10.29 11.27 -12.65
N GLY A 61 10.91 10.08 -12.59
CA GLY A 61 12.17 9.80 -13.28
C GLY A 61 13.40 10.56 -12.76
N GLU A 62 13.29 11.25 -11.62
CA GLU A 62 14.41 11.99 -11.04
C GLU A 62 15.47 11.02 -10.50
N GLY A 63 16.64 11.01 -11.12
CA GLY A 63 17.81 10.29 -10.65
C GLY A 63 17.89 8.85 -11.16
N SER A 64 18.48 8.68 -12.35
CA SER A 64 19.02 7.41 -12.83
C SER A 64 19.75 6.66 -11.72
N THR A 65 19.19 5.55 -11.23
CA THR A 65 19.87 4.30 -10.82
C THR A 65 18.82 3.29 -10.36
N ARG A 66 18.51 2.31 -11.23
CA ARG A 66 18.05 0.97 -10.85
C ARG A 66 16.81 0.90 -9.93
N GLY A 67 15.64 1.27 -10.45
CA GLY A 67 14.39 0.74 -9.90
C GLY A 67 14.44 -0.78 -9.96
N PHE A 68 14.33 -1.44 -8.82
CA PHE A 68 14.47 -2.88 -8.65
C PHE A 68 13.53 -3.59 -9.64
N ARG A 69 14.12 -4.14 -10.71
CA ARG A 69 13.46 -5.08 -11.60
C ARG A 69 13.38 -6.38 -10.81
N CYS A 70 12.36 -6.53 -9.98
CA CYS A 70 12.01 -7.86 -9.50
C CYS A 70 11.48 -8.60 -10.73
N CYS A 71 12.28 -9.56 -11.17
CA CYS A 71 11.95 -10.51 -12.22
C CYS A 71 10.63 -11.24 -11.93
#